data_AF-A0A1G5HK30-F1
#
_entry.id   AF-A0A1G5HK30-F1
#
_cell.length_a   1.000
_cell.length_b   1.000
_cell.length_c   1.000
_cell.angle_alpha   90.00
_cell.angle_beta   90.00
_cell.angle_gamma   90.00
#
_symmetry.space_group_name_H-M   'P 1'
#
loop_
_entity.id
_entity.type
_entity.pdbx_description
1 polymer ?
#
loop_
_entity_poly.entity_id
_entity_poly.type
_entity_poly.pdbx_seq_one_letter_code
_entity_poly.pdbx_strand_id
1 'polypeptide(L)'
;MALSNVMTRSLISASSSMKQVKAQHAIKSQMDGKAGVLEAEIKLDSGRGGDVTKKKEELEHIQKKATEIGQQEMSQLSELNSNMNEAAKADTEEQKQNERIEKQREKKRAERREQAEQLQEQIAEKASGNVQIPGEGEEKQITVAGVEVKTKSASTYNTSVPHIDERVAPTTPSEVSASISVNHSLDIKT
;
A
#
# COMPACT_ATOMS: atom_id res chain seq x y z
N MET A 1 14.83 2.83 11.76
CA MET A 1 13.87 1.72 11.58
C MET A 1 12.48 2.35 11.51
N ALA A 2 11.83 2.30 10.35
CA ALA A 2 10.42 2.67 10.24
C ALA A 2 9.58 1.48 10.72
N LEU A 3 8.54 1.73 11.53
CA LEU A 3 7.55 0.69 11.80
C LEU A 3 6.81 0.35 10.51
N SER A 4 6.69 -0.93 10.18
CA SER A 4 5.85 -1.36 9.06
C SER A 4 4.36 -1.20 9.39
N ASN A 5 3.55 -1.32 8.33
CA ASN A 5 2.10 -1.35 8.47
C ASN A 5 1.63 -2.53 9.33
N VAL A 6 2.31 -3.68 9.22
CA VAL A 6 2.01 -4.88 10.02
C VAL A 6 2.25 -4.62 11.51
N MET A 7 3.43 -4.11 11.89
CA MET A 7 3.69 -3.83 13.31
C MET A 7 2.82 -2.71 13.86
N THR A 8 2.55 -1.68 13.06
CA THR A 8 1.68 -0.58 13.50
C THR A 8 0.28 -1.09 13.86
N ARG A 9 -0.31 -1.95 13.02
CA ARG A 9 -1.63 -2.57 13.29
C ARG A 9 -1.61 -3.47 14.51
N SER A 10 -0.56 -4.29 14.64
CA SER A 10 -0.41 -5.20 15.78
C SER A 10 -0.30 -4.43 17.11
N LEU A 11 0.50 -3.36 17.16
CA LEU A 11 0.64 -2.53 18.36
C LEU A 11 -0.66 -1.82 18.75
N ILE A 12 -1.45 -1.36 17.76
CA ILE A 12 -2.77 -0.77 18.03
C ILE A 12 -3.72 -1.81 18.61
N SER A 13 -3.77 -3.00 18.00
CA SER A 13 -4.60 -4.12 18.50
C SER A 13 -4.19 -4.53 19.92
N ALA A 14 -2.89 -4.73 20.14
CA ALA A 14 -2.32 -5.06 21.44
C ALA A 14 -2.63 -3.99 22.50
N SER A 15 -2.60 -2.70 22.14
CA SER A 15 -3.00 -1.61 23.05
C SER A 15 -4.45 -1.71 23.48
N SER A 16 -5.36 -2.04 22.56
CA SER A 16 -6.78 -2.24 22.86
C SER A 16 -6.99 -3.45 23.78
N SER A 17 -6.42 -4.60 23.43
CA SER A 17 -6.47 -5.82 24.24
C SER A 17 -5.88 -5.60 25.64
N MET A 18 -4.75 -4.90 25.75
CA MET A 18 -4.16 -4.55 27.05
C MET A 18 -5.06 -3.66 27.90
N LYS A 19 -5.82 -2.73 27.30
CA LYS A 19 -6.81 -1.94 28.05
C LYS A 19 -7.94 -2.81 28.59
N GLN A 20 -8.41 -3.77 27.80
CA GLN A 20 -9.43 -4.72 28.22
C GLN A 20 -8.94 -5.60 29.37
N VAL A 21 -7.72 -6.14 29.25
CA VAL A 21 -7.09 -6.91 30.33
C VAL A 21 -6.96 -6.08 31.60
N LYS A 22 -6.52 -4.82 31.50
CA LYS A 22 -6.43 -3.92 32.67
C LYS A 22 -7.79 -3.67 33.32
N ALA A 23 -8.86 -3.52 32.53
CA ALA A 23 -10.21 -3.37 33.06
C ALA A 23 -10.66 -4.63 33.81
N GLN A 24 -10.41 -5.81 33.24
CA GLN A 24 -10.68 -7.10 33.90
C GLN A 24 -9.86 -7.26 35.20
N HIS A 25 -8.59 -6.88 35.17
CA HIS A 25 -7.72 -6.88 36.34
C HIS A 25 -8.24 -5.98 37.47
N ALA A 26 -8.71 -4.78 37.13
CA ALA A 26 -9.31 -3.87 38.11
C ALA A 26 -10.58 -4.47 38.73
N ILE A 27 -11.44 -5.11 37.91
CA ILE A 27 -12.63 -5.82 38.41
C ILE A 27 -12.24 -6.96 39.34
N LYS A 28 -11.23 -7.77 38.97
CA LYS A 28 -10.71 -8.84 39.81
C LYS A 28 -10.18 -8.30 41.13
N SER A 29 -9.38 -7.23 41.12
CA SER A 29 -8.88 -6.60 42.35
C SER A 29 -10.02 -6.09 43.24
N GLN A 30 -11.09 -5.54 42.66
CA GLN A 30 -12.29 -5.17 43.42
C GLN A 30 -13.01 -6.40 44.01
N MET A 31 -13.08 -7.51 43.28
CA MET A 31 -13.63 -8.76 43.77
C MET A 31 -12.80 -9.33 44.92
N ASP A 32 -11.47 -9.34 44.81
CA ASP A 32 -10.56 -9.79 45.86
C ASP A 32 -10.72 -8.95 47.13
N GLY A 33 -10.84 -7.62 46.98
CA GLY A 33 -11.11 -6.72 48.09
C GLY A 33 -12.47 -6.99 48.76
N LYS A 34 -13.54 -7.18 47.97
CA LYS A 34 -14.87 -7.55 48.49
C LYS A 34 -14.85 -8.89 49.19
N ALA A 35 -14.18 -9.90 48.62
CA ALA A 35 -14.01 -11.21 49.22
C ALA A 35 -13.30 -11.11 50.58
N GLY A 36 -12.23 -10.32 50.68
CA GLY A 36 -11.53 -10.10 51.96
C GLY A 36 -12.40 -9.45 53.04
N VAL A 37 -13.24 -8.47 52.68
CA VAL A 37 -14.21 -7.87 53.61
C VAL A 37 -15.24 -8.92 54.04
N LEU A 38 -15.78 -9.69 53.09
CA LEU A 38 -16.78 -10.71 53.36
C LEU A 38 -16.23 -11.84 54.23
N GLU A 39 -14.97 -12.25 54.04
CA GLU A 39 -14.25 -13.19 54.91
C GLU A 39 -14.14 -12.67 56.34
N ALA A 40 -13.79 -11.40 56.52
CA ALA A 40 -13.70 -10.78 57.84
C ALA A 40 -15.08 -10.72 58.52
N GLU A 41 -16.13 -10.36 57.78
CA GLU A 41 -17.50 -10.37 58.28
C GLU A 41 -17.95 -11.77 58.68
N ILE A 42 -17.72 -12.79 57.85
CA ILE A 42 -18.03 -14.20 58.17
C ILE A 42 -17.33 -14.61 59.46
N LYS A 43 -16.04 -14.25 59.63
CA LYS A 43 -15.29 -14.58 60.84
C LYS A 43 -15.86 -13.91 62.08
N LEU A 44 -16.26 -12.63 61.97
CA LEU A 44 -16.86 -11.89 63.08
C LEU A 44 -18.25 -12.42 63.45
N ASP A 45 -19.09 -12.67 62.46
CA ASP A 45 -20.46 -13.12 62.68
C ASP A 45 -20.49 -14.56 63.21
N SER A 46 -19.68 -15.45 62.63
CA SER A 46 -19.54 -16.82 63.14
C SER A 46 -18.97 -16.86 64.56
N GLY A 47 -18.03 -15.98 64.89
CA GLY A 47 -17.51 -15.83 66.26
C GLY A 47 -18.54 -15.35 67.28
N ARG A 48 -19.63 -14.71 66.84
CA ARG A 48 -20.77 -14.30 67.66
C ARG A 48 -21.94 -15.28 67.63
N GLY A 49 -21.82 -16.41 66.92
CA GLY A 49 -22.89 -17.39 66.74
C GLY A 49 -23.96 -16.98 65.72
N GLY A 50 -23.68 -16.01 64.84
CA GLY A 50 -24.55 -15.61 63.75
C GLY A 50 -24.54 -16.61 62.58
N ASP A 51 -25.63 -16.64 61.80
CA ASP A 51 -25.70 -17.40 60.56
C ASP A 51 -24.88 -16.71 59.45
N VAL A 52 -23.99 -17.48 58.84
CA VAL A 52 -23.06 -17.02 57.79
C VAL A 52 -23.23 -17.78 56.47
N THR A 53 -24.26 -18.61 56.35
CA THR A 53 -24.45 -19.52 55.20
C THR A 53 -24.49 -18.76 53.87
N LYS A 54 -25.35 -17.74 53.77
CA LYS A 54 -25.46 -16.90 52.57
C LYS A 54 -24.17 -16.15 52.24
N LYS A 55 -23.46 -15.65 53.25
CA LYS A 55 -22.19 -14.94 53.05
C LYS A 55 -21.11 -15.87 52.52
N LYS A 56 -21.07 -17.14 52.97
CA LYS A 56 -20.15 -18.15 52.44
C LYS A 56 -20.44 -18.49 50.98
N GLU A 57 -21.72 -18.67 50.63
CA GLU A 57 -22.13 -18.89 49.24
C GLU A 57 -21.73 -17.72 48.33
N GLU A 58 -21.94 -16.48 48.78
CA GLU A 58 -21.52 -15.29 48.04
C GLU A 58 -20.00 -15.20 47.90
N LEU A 59 -19.25 -15.53 48.97
CA LEU A 59 -17.78 -15.56 48.93
C LEU A 59 -17.27 -16.54 47.89
N GLU A 60 -17.79 -17.77 47.88
CA GLU A 60 -17.41 -18.78 46.89
C GLU A 60 -17.73 -18.33 45.48
N HIS A 61 -18.89 -17.72 45.26
CA HIS A 61 -19.27 -17.18 43.95
C HIS A 61 -18.33 -16.06 43.49
N ILE A 62 -17.98 -15.12 44.37
CA ILE A 62 -17.03 -14.04 44.06
C ILE A 62 -15.65 -14.61 43.74
N GLN A 63 -15.13 -15.53 44.56
CA GLN A 63 -13.82 -16.16 44.36
C GLN A 63 -13.78 -16.96 43.05
N LYS A 64 -14.84 -17.71 42.74
CA LYS A 64 -14.95 -18.44 41.48
C LYS A 64 -14.91 -17.49 40.28
N LYS A 65 -15.70 -16.41 40.33
CA LYS A 65 -15.72 -15.41 39.25
C LYS A 65 -14.38 -14.67 39.10
N ALA A 66 -13.72 -14.34 40.21
CA ALA A 66 -12.38 -13.74 40.18
C ALA A 66 -11.34 -14.69 39.55
N THR A 67 -11.45 -15.99 39.83
CA THR A 67 -10.60 -17.03 39.22
C THR A 67 -10.86 -17.17 37.73
N GLU A 68 -12.13 -17.22 37.31
CA GLU A 68 -12.53 -17.26 35.89
C GLU A 68 -11.98 -16.04 35.13
N ILE A 69 -12.10 -14.84 35.70
CA ILE A 69 -11.52 -13.62 35.12
C ILE A 69 -9.99 -13.74 35.04
N GLY A 70 -9.32 -14.27 36.06
CA GLY A 70 -7.88 -14.51 36.03
C GLY A 70 -7.44 -15.49 34.92
N GLN A 71 -8.23 -16.54 34.66
CA GLN A 71 -7.97 -17.48 33.56
C GLN A 71 -8.19 -16.84 32.19
N GLN A 72 -9.19 -15.97 32.06
CA GLN A 72 -9.43 -15.17 30.86
C GLN A 72 -8.28 -14.18 30.63
N GLU A 73 -7.84 -13.47 31.66
CA GLU A 73 -6.67 -12.57 31.62
C GLU A 73 -5.42 -13.32 31.14
N MET A 74 -5.16 -14.52 31.67
CA MET A 74 -4.02 -15.33 31.25
C MET A 74 -4.12 -15.76 29.78
N SER A 75 -5.30 -16.21 29.35
CA SER A 75 -5.54 -16.58 27.95
C SER A 75 -5.36 -15.40 27.00
N GLN A 76 -5.90 -14.23 27.34
CA GLN A 76 -5.80 -13.01 26.55
C GLN A 76 -4.35 -12.50 26.45
N LEU A 77 -3.60 -12.53 27.55
CA LEU A 77 -2.19 -12.15 27.56
C LEU A 77 -1.34 -13.10 26.71
N SER A 78 -1.65 -14.41 26.74
CA SER A 78 -0.99 -15.40 25.89
C SER A 78 -1.28 -15.15 24.40
N GLU A 79 -2.55 -14.90 24.05
CA GLU A 79 -2.97 -14.59 22.69
C GLU A 79 -2.30 -13.31 22.18
N LEU A 80 -2.22 -12.28 23.02
CA LEU A 80 -1.50 -11.04 22.70
C LEU A 80 -0.02 -11.28 22.41
N ASN A 81 0.66 -12.09 23.23
CA ASN A 81 2.06 -12.44 23.00
C ASN A 81 2.24 -13.23 21.69
N SER A 82 1.33 -14.16 21.38
CA SER A 82 1.36 -14.90 20.11
C SER A 82 1.20 -13.96 18.93
N ASN A 83 0.18 -13.10 18.96
CA ASN A 83 -0.12 -12.14 17.90
C ASN A 83 1.03 -11.14 17.68
N MET A 84 1.70 -10.69 18.74
CA MET A 84 2.88 -9.82 18.64
C MET A 84 4.07 -10.53 17.99
N ASN A 85 4.31 -11.79 18.36
CA ASN A 85 5.40 -12.58 17.76
C ASN A 85 5.15 -12.88 16.28
N GLU A 86 3.92 -13.22 15.93
CA GLU A 86 3.51 -13.41 14.53
C GLU A 86 3.64 -12.12 13.72
N ALA A 87 3.20 -10.98 14.27
CA ALA A 87 3.37 -9.68 13.64
C ALA A 87 4.85 -9.33 13.43
N ALA A 88 5.73 -9.65 14.38
CA ALA A 88 7.17 -9.42 14.24
C ALA A 88 7.80 -10.25 13.10
N LYS A 89 7.37 -11.51 12.97
CA LYS A 89 7.80 -12.36 11.87
C LYS A 89 7.28 -11.85 10.53
N ALA A 90 6.00 -11.49 10.47
CA ALA A 90 5.38 -10.95 9.27
C ALA A 90 6.01 -9.61 8.84
N ASP A 91 6.35 -8.74 9.80
CA ASP A 91 7.09 -7.50 9.55
C ASP A 91 8.47 -7.75 8.94
N THR A 92 9.22 -8.72 9.50
CA THR A 92 10.53 -9.10 8.96
C THR A 92 10.41 -9.63 7.52
N GLU A 93 9.37 -10.41 7.24
CA GLU A 93 9.13 -10.94 5.89
C GLU A 93 8.68 -9.83 4.92
N GLU A 94 7.82 -8.91 5.35
CA GLU A 94 7.41 -7.73 4.57
C GLU A 94 8.62 -6.85 4.22
N GLN A 95 9.52 -6.63 5.17
CA GLN A 95 10.77 -5.88 4.94
C GLN A 95 11.65 -6.58 3.90
N LYS A 96 11.89 -7.89 4.03
CA LYS A 96 12.66 -8.66 3.04
C LYS A 96 12.02 -8.63 1.65
N GLN A 97 10.70 -8.73 1.59
CA GLN A 97 9.97 -8.67 0.32
C GLN A 97 10.12 -7.29 -0.33
N ASN A 98 9.96 -6.22 0.45
CA ASN A 98 10.14 -4.84 -0.02
C ASN A 98 11.56 -4.60 -0.53
N GLU A 99 12.59 -5.09 0.16
CA GLU A 99 13.98 -5.01 -0.30
C GLU A 99 14.20 -5.75 -1.64
N ARG A 100 13.60 -6.93 -1.81
CA ARG A 100 13.68 -7.69 -3.07
C ARG A 100 13.00 -6.95 -4.21
N ILE A 101 11.82 -6.39 -3.96
CA ILE A 101 11.07 -5.61 -4.96
C ILE A 101 11.88 -4.37 -5.37
N GLU A 102 12.49 -3.68 -4.41
CA GLU A 102 13.28 -2.48 -4.70
C GLU A 102 14.52 -2.83 -5.53
N LYS A 103 15.24 -3.90 -5.19
CA LYS A 103 16.37 -4.40 -6.00
C LYS A 103 15.95 -4.76 -7.43
N GLN A 104 14.80 -5.38 -7.63
CA GLN A 104 14.28 -5.68 -8.98
C GLN A 104 13.94 -4.41 -9.75
N ARG A 105 13.33 -3.43 -9.09
CA ARG A 105 13.01 -2.12 -9.69
C ARG A 105 14.26 -1.36 -10.11
N GLU A 106 15.30 -1.41 -9.28
CA GLU A 106 16.59 -0.78 -9.56
C GLU A 106 17.27 -1.43 -10.77
N LYS A 107 17.35 -2.76 -10.82
CA LYS A 107 17.86 -3.49 -12.01
C LYS A 107 17.12 -3.12 -13.29
N LYS A 108 15.79 -3.13 -13.26
CA LYS A 108 14.96 -2.75 -14.41
C LYS A 108 15.13 -1.27 -14.81
N ARG A 109 15.52 -0.40 -13.88
CA ARG A 109 15.86 1.00 -14.20
C ARG A 109 17.23 1.11 -14.84
N ALA A 110 18.22 0.34 -14.37
CA ALA A 110 19.56 0.30 -14.95
C ALA A 110 19.53 -0.24 -16.38
N GLU A 111 18.88 -1.39 -16.61
CA GLU A 111 18.71 -1.99 -17.96
C GLU A 111 18.06 -1.01 -18.94
N ARG A 112 17.05 -0.25 -18.48
CA ARG A 112 16.37 0.75 -19.34
C ARG A 112 17.26 1.95 -19.67
N ARG A 113 18.17 2.33 -18.76
CA ARG A 113 19.15 3.40 -19.00
C ARG A 113 20.18 2.94 -20.02
N GLU A 114 20.72 1.73 -19.86
CA GLU A 114 21.67 1.13 -20.81
C GLU A 114 21.06 0.98 -22.21
N GLN A 115 19.80 0.52 -22.30
CA GLN A 115 19.09 0.45 -23.59
C GLN A 115 18.89 1.83 -24.24
N ALA A 116 18.60 2.85 -23.44
CA ALA A 116 18.43 4.22 -23.95
C ALA A 116 19.77 4.79 -24.46
N GLU A 117 20.87 4.53 -23.76
CA GLU A 117 22.23 4.93 -24.18
C GLU A 117 22.63 4.22 -25.48
N GLN A 118 22.41 2.90 -25.59
CA GLN A 118 22.70 2.14 -26.82
C GLN A 118 21.87 2.60 -28.02
N LEU A 119 20.60 2.94 -27.82
CA LEU A 119 19.75 3.51 -28.88
C LEU A 119 20.27 4.88 -29.32
N GLN A 120 20.71 5.72 -28.38
CA GLN A 120 21.25 7.03 -28.68
C GLN A 120 22.59 6.94 -29.44
N GLU A 121 23.43 5.96 -29.11
CA GLU A 121 24.69 5.66 -29.79
C GLU A 121 24.45 5.12 -31.21
N GLN A 122 23.50 4.21 -31.40
CA GLN A 122 23.09 3.73 -32.74
C GLN A 122 22.49 4.84 -33.62
N ILE A 123 21.76 5.80 -33.03
CA ILE A 123 21.24 6.97 -33.75
C ILE A 123 22.39 7.91 -34.15
N ALA A 124 23.39 8.10 -33.27
CA ALA A 124 24.57 8.90 -33.57
C ALA A 124 25.47 8.25 -34.64
N GLU A 125 25.64 6.94 -34.62
CA GLU A 125 26.46 6.19 -35.60
C GLU A 125 25.81 6.18 -36.99
N LYS A 126 24.47 6.02 -37.07
CA LYS A 126 23.74 6.11 -38.34
C LYS A 126 23.68 7.52 -38.93
N ALA A 127 23.89 8.56 -38.14
CA ALA A 127 24.00 9.94 -38.62
C ALA A 127 25.34 10.24 -39.34
N SER A 128 26.36 9.40 -39.18
CA SER A 128 27.67 9.54 -39.86
C SER A 128 27.74 8.84 -41.23
N GLY A 129 26.67 8.20 -41.69
CA GLY A 129 26.54 7.60 -43.01
C GLY A 129 25.93 8.56 -44.03
N ASN A 130 26.78 9.40 -44.63
CA ASN A 130 26.57 10.12 -45.89
C ASN A 130 25.13 10.63 -46.16
N VAL A 131 24.76 11.78 -45.57
CA VAL A 131 23.72 12.62 -46.16
C VAL A 131 24.33 13.29 -47.40
N GLN A 132 24.28 12.58 -48.52
CA GLN A 132 24.35 13.23 -49.82
C GLN A 132 23.09 14.08 -49.93
N ILE A 133 23.20 15.38 -49.68
CA ILE A 133 22.17 16.33 -50.09
C ILE A 133 22.21 16.32 -51.62
N PRO A 134 21.20 15.77 -52.32
CA PRO A 134 21.09 16.01 -53.74
C PRO A 134 20.79 17.50 -53.89
N GLY A 135 21.56 18.16 -54.76
CA GLY A 135 21.36 19.56 -55.08
C GLY A 135 19.91 19.85 -55.48
N GLU A 136 19.51 21.09 -55.23
CA GLU A 136 18.21 21.65 -55.58
C GLU A 136 17.76 21.23 -56.99
N GLY A 137 16.55 20.68 -57.11
CA GLY A 137 15.81 20.79 -58.37
C GLY A 137 15.18 19.54 -59.00
N GLU A 138 15.14 18.36 -58.39
CA GLU A 138 14.48 17.19 -59.03
C GLU A 138 13.33 16.59 -58.20
N GLU A 139 12.14 16.58 -58.82
CA GLU A 139 10.91 15.97 -58.29
C GLU A 139 11.10 14.45 -58.16
N LYS A 140 10.93 13.89 -56.96
CA LYS A 140 10.80 12.44 -56.77
C LYS A 140 9.34 12.03 -56.80
N GLN A 141 9.00 11.17 -57.76
CA GLN A 141 7.74 10.45 -57.83
C GLN A 141 7.89 9.14 -57.04
N ILE A 142 7.05 8.91 -56.03
CA ILE A 142 7.00 7.63 -55.29
C ILE A 142 5.59 7.09 -55.41
N THR A 143 5.45 5.89 -55.98
CA THR A 143 4.16 5.20 -56.14
C THR A 143 4.09 4.07 -55.12
N VAL A 144 3.19 4.18 -54.15
CA VAL A 144 2.80 3.05 -53.28
C VAL A 144 1.30 2.85 -53.39
N ALA A 145 0.90 1.70 -53.89
CA ALA A 145 -0.49 1.22 -53.94
C ALA A 145 -1.54 2.23 -54.47
N GLY A 146 -1.26 2.86 -55.61
CA GLY A 146 -2.30 3.51 -56.44
C GLY A 146 -2.73 4.93 -56.05
N VAL A 147 -2.00 5.64 -55.18
CA VAL A 147 -2.23 7.05 -54.89
C VAL A 147 -0.99 7.88 -55.26
N GLU A 148 -1.14 8.89 -56.12
CA GLU A 148 -0.07 9.83 -56.48
C GLU A 148 0.01 10.99 -55.48
N VAL A 149 1.19 11.23 -54.91
CA VAL A 149 1.46 12.39 -54.05
C VAL A 149 2.66 13.16 -54.60
N LYS A 150 2.45 14.42 -55.01
CA LYS A 150 3.53 15.34 -55.39
C LYS A 150 3.84 16.27 -54.22
N THR A 151 5.10 16.34 -53.81
CA THR A 151 5.56 17.33 -52.83
C THR A 151 6.63 18.21 -53.47
N LYS A 152 6.51 19.53 -53.29
CA LYS A 152 7.57 20.51 -53.63
C LYS A 152 8.16 21.02 -52.32
N SER A 153 9.46 20.83 -52.14
CA SER A 153 10.20 21.39 -51.01
C SER A 153 10.50 22.86 -51.27
N ALA A 154 9.87 23.78 -50.52
CA ALA A 154 10.30 25.17 -50.43
C ALA A 154 11.16 25.34 -49.18
N SER A 155 12.47 25.45 -49.40
CA SER A 155 13.45 25.80 -48.36
C SER A 155 13.68 27.30 -48.39
N THR A 156 13.39 28.01 -47.30
CA THR A 156 13.92 29.35 -47.03
C THR A 156 14.08 29.54 -45.52
N TYR A 157 15.24 29.15 -45.00
CA TYR A 157 15.74 29.75 -43.76
C TYR A 157 16.95 30.60 -44.11
N ASN A 158 16.90 31.89 -43.82
CA ASN A 158 18.10 32.68 -43.63
C ASN A 158 18.08 33.27 -42.22
N THR A 159 19.24 33.17 -41.58
CA THR A 159 19.44 33.21 -40.13
C THR A 159 19.48 34.64 -39.58
N SER A 160 18.87 34.92 -38.43
CA SER A 160 19.42 35.84 -37.42
C SER A 160 18.58 35.84 -36.13
N VAL A 161 19.22 35.61 -34.98
CA VAL A 161 18.61 35.62 -33.63
C VAL A 161 18.75 37.02 -33.02
N PRO A 162 17.72 37.55 -32.31
CA PRO A 162 17.98 37.98 -30.93
C PRO A 162 16.83 37.73 -29.92
N HIS A 163 17.20 37.09 -28.80
CA HIS A 163 16.84 37.30 -27.38
C HIS A 163 15.40 37.63 -26.88
N ILE A 164 14.85 36.67 -26.12
CA ILE A 164 14.19 36.73 -24.77
C ILE A 164 13.23 37.90 -24.47
N ASP A 165 11.94 37.63 -24.20
CA ASP A 165 11.38 37.53 -22.82
C ASP A 165 9.85 37.27 -22.78
N GLU A 166 9.43 36.71 -21.65
CA GLU A 166 8.09 36.78 -21.02
C GLU A 166 6.88 35.92 -21.50
N ARG A 167 6.47 35.08 -20.52
CA ARG A 167 5.10 34.67 -20.16
C ARG A 167 4.50 33.39 -20.76
N VAL A 168 4.39 32.42 -19.86
CA VAL A 168 3.53 31.23 -19.89
C VAL A 168 2.07 31.59 -20.16
N ALA A 169 1.44 30.95 -21.14
CA ALA A 169 -0.02 30.75 -21.19
C ALA A 169 -0.34 29.32 -21.71
N PRO A 170 -1.39 28.67 -21.20
CA PRO A 170 -1.60 27.21 -21.30
C PRO A 170 -2.17 26.75 -22.65
N THR A 171 -1.76 25.54 -23.05
CA THR A 171 -2.19 24.82 -24.26
C THR A 171 -3.66 24.38 -24.20
N THR A 172 -4.45 24.75 -25.21
CA THR A 172 -5.72 24.09 -25.54
C THR A 172 -5.46 22.90 -26.49
N PRO A 173 -6.10 21.74 -26.30
CA PRO A 173 -5.90 20.58 -27.18
C PRO A 173 -6.74 20.69 -28.46
N SER A 174 -6.09 20.59 -29.64
CA SER A 174 -6.77 20.39 -30.92
C SER A 174 -7.24 18.93 -31.06
N GLU A 175 -8.53 18.75 -31.34
CA GLU A 175 -9.17 17.46 -31.61
C GLU A 175 -8.66 16.85 -32.92
N VAL A 176 -8.28 15.57 -32.89
CA VAL A 176 -8.04 14.75 -34.07
C VAL A 176 -9.23 13.80 -34.21
N SER A 177 -10.06 14.00 -35.23
CA SER A 177 -11.18 13.14 -35.57
C SER A 177 -10.75 12.07 -36.58
N ALA A 178 -10.88 10.80 -36.20
CA ALA A 178 -10.74 9.65 -37.10
C ALA A 178 -12.06 8.89 -37.12
N SER A 179 -12.73 8.86 -38.29
CA SER A 179 -13.95 8.08 -38.50
C SER A 179 -13.60 6.67 -38.98
N ILE A 180 -14.06 5.65 -38.24
CA ILE A 180 -13.96 4.24 -38.63
C ILE A 180 -15.37 3.78 -39.04
N SER A 181 -15.53 3.40 -40.31
CA SER A 181 -16.74 2.76 -40.84
C SER A 181 -16.60 1.25 -40.70
N VAL A 182 -17.51 0.60 -39.96
CA VAL A 182 -17.64 -0.86 -39.90
C VAL A 182 -19.00 -1.25 -40.47
N ASN A 183 -19.01 -1.92 -41.61
CA ASN A 183 -20.19 -2.56 -42.18
C ASN A 183 -20.45 -3.89 -41.45
N HIS A 184 -21.63 -4.07 -40.86
CA HIS A 184 -22.12 -5.38 -40.43
C HIS A 184 -23.40 -5.69 -41.22
N SER A 185 -23.31 -6.70 -42.08
CA SER A 185 -24.46 -7.25 -42.81
C SER A 185 -25.12 -8.30 -41.91
N LEU A 186 -26.37 -8.08 -41.51
CA LEU A 186 -27.19 -9.06 -40.79
C LEU A 186 -28.21 -9.65 -41.76
N ASP A 187 -28.02 -10.92 -42.13
CA ASP A 187 -29.01 -11.74 -42.82
C ASP A 187 -30.21 -11.99 -41.89
N ILE A 188 -31.39 -11.48 -42.26
CA ILE A 188 -32.66 -11.87 -41.64
C ILE A 188 -33.37 -12.79 -42.63
N LYS A 189 -33.38 -14.09 -42.32
CA LYS A 189 -34.31 -15.04 -42.94
C LYS A 189 -35.72 -14.76 -42.41
N THR A 190 -36.64 -14.46 -43.32
CA THR A 190 -38.09 -14.61 -43.09
C THR A 190 -38.67 -15.32 -44.29
#